data_AF-A0AAV1RDY1-F1
#
_entry.id   AF-A0AAV1RDY1-F1
#
_cell.length_a   1.000
_cell.length_b   1.000
_cell.length_c   1.000
_cell.angle_alpha   90.00
_cell.angle_beta   90.00
_cell.angle_gamma   90.00
#
_symmetry.space_group_name_H-M   'P 1'
#
loop_
_entity.id
_entity.type
_entity.pdbx_description
1 polymer ?
#
loop_
_entity_poly.entity_id
_entity_poly.type
_entity_poly.pdbx_seq_one_letter_code
_entity_poly.pdbx_strand_id
1 'polypeptide(L)'
;MEKTSSTTSGTGSAAYLKALTLEIEKKLQRALASASQRRNLLQELFADIALEVDDRARGIIFSWEEDAISPAEDAADGRLCFHNVLADYYVRIPESGKQILDLIVQLWSQSFASHIFSLLFHKWLFEAQLDNTEVLLRFSSALVQGATNVFWIDIQTNTRRFQSLFQYLLEEVALEPMRLNKIPVQAQRELFLLLSRFMLFYNSVDKLDSFLKQFPTFPNAFLVGGPADFFVIELAEQLQKLKVEPVLLHYLSHIKVLQGMELRMTTSTRLKACLYSFTSPGGPMYPTRAVRHAAWNALDLLFPVGRANSASSGLSKAGAFDSYAKTLTHPILEKTGSTQFKQAGLEHV
;
A
#
# COMPACT_ATOMS: atom_id res chain seq x y z
N MET A 1 46.07 -36.57 -23.61
CA MET A 1 45.74 -35.15 -23.84
C MET A 1 44.28 -35.11 -24.26
N GLU A 2 43.38 -34.77 -23.37
CA GLU A 2 42.05 -34.32 -23.77
C GLU A 2 41.57 -33.33 -22.70
N LYS A 3 41.51 -32.06 -23.10
CA LYS A 3 41.17 -30.93 -22.25
C LYS A 3 39.66 -30.92 -22.06
N THR A 4 39.26 -31.01 -20.80
CA THR A 4 37.98 -30.56 -20.27
C THR A 4 37.69 -29.11 -20.70
N SER A 5 36.62 -28.92 -21.48
CA SER A 5 35.98 -27.61 -21.68
C SER A 5 34.71 -27.54 -20.84
N SER A 6 34.86 -27.23 -19.56
CA SER A 6 33.76 -26.81 -18.69
C SER A 6 33.49 -25.32 -18.94
N THR A 7 32.51 -25.02 -19.79
CA THR A 7 32.07 -23.65 -20.07
C THR A 7 31.27 -23.11 -18.88
N THR A 8 31.82 -22.15 -18.17
CA THR A 8 31.18 -21.40 -17.07
C THR A 8 30.22 -20.35 -17.66
N SER A 9 28.94 -20.68 -17.82
CA SER A 9 27.94 -19.86 -18.52
C SER A 9 26.82 -19.32 -17.62
N GLY A 10 27.14 -18.70 -16.47
CA GLY A 10 26.11 -18.16 -15.54
C GLY A 10 26.58 -17.22 -14.42
N THR A 11 27.81 -16.71 -14.47
CA THR A 11 28.48 -16.08 -13.31
C THR A 11 28.26 -14.56 -13.15
N GLY A 12 27.93 -13.81 -14.20
CA GLY A 12 27.90 -12.34 -14.16
C GLY A 12 26.75 -11.71 -13.36
N SER A 13 25.51 -12.00 -13.74
CA SER A 13 24.30 -11.45 -13.08
C SER A 13 24.17 -11.92 -11.63
N ALA A 14 24.39 -13.21 -11.36
CA ALA A 14 24.37 -13.75 -10.01
C ALA A 14 25.48 -13.16 -9.12
N ALA A 15 26.69 -12.93 -9.65
CA ALA A 15 27.76 -12.29 -8.89
C ALA A 15 27.43 -10.82 -8.57
N TYR A 16 26.81 -10.09 -9.51
CA TYR A 16 26.37 -8.72 -9.28
C TYR A 16 25.30 -8.64 -8.18
N LEU A 17 24.27 -9.47 -8.24
CA LEU A 17 23.21 -9.52 -7.22
C LEU A 17 23.74 -9.98 -5.86
N LYS A 18 24.70 -10.92 -5.83
CA LYS A 18 25.41 -11.31 -4.62
C LYS A 18 26.23 -10.16 -4.03
N ALA A 19 26.89 -9.35 -4.86
CA ALA A 19 27.61 -8.17 -4.39
C ALA A 19 26.66 -7.12 -3.80
N LEU A 20 25.52 -6.87 -4.45
CA LEU A 20 24.48 -5.98 -3.91
C LEU A 20 23.93 -6.49 -2.57
N THR A 21 23.66 -7.79 -2.47
CA THR A 21 23.22 -8.45 -1.23
C THR A 21 24.23 -8.18 -0.09
N LEU A 22 25.53 -8.32 -0.37
CA LEU A 22 26.59 -8.08 0.61
C LEU A 22 26.65 -6.60 1.06
N GLU A 23 26.41 -5.64 0.16
CA GLU A 23 26.36 -4.22 0.52
C GLU A 23 25.15 -3.89 1.39
N ILE A 24 23.98 -4.49 1.10
CA ILE A 24 22.79 -4.39 1.96
C ILE A 24 23.09 -4.93 3.36
N GLU A 25 23.71 -6.11 3.43
CA GLU A 25 24.09 -6.74 4.70
C GLU A 25 25.04 -5.86 5.52
N LYS A 26 26.12 -5.35 4.90
CA LYS A 26 27.07 -4.43 5.55
C LYS A 26 26.38 -3.19 6.10
N LYS A 27 25.45 -2.59 5.34
CA LYS A 27 24.71 -1.38 5.76
C LYS A 27 23.79 -1.67 6.95
N LEU A 28 23.13 -2.82 6.96
CA LEU A 28 22.32 -3.28 8.10
C LEU A 28 23.16 -3.58 9.35
N GLN A 29 24.31 -4.23 9.20
CA GLN A 29 25.25 -4.47 10.31
C GLN A 29 25.75 -3.16 10.93
N ARG A 30 26.09 -2.16 10.09
CA ARG A 30 26.45 -0.81 10.56
C ARG A 30 25.30 -0.14 11.32
N ALA A 31 24.06 -0.30 10.83
CA ALA A 31 22.88 0.24 11.50
C ALA A 31 22.62 -0.42 12.87
N LEU A 32 22.90 -1.72 13.01
CA LEU A 32 22.86 -2.39 14.32
C LEU A 32 23.91 -1.82 15.28
N ALA A 33 25.16 -1.74 14.82
CA ALA A 33 26.30 -1.30 15.63
C ALA A 33 26.21 0.17 16.06
N SER A 34 25.62 1.05 15.24
CA SER A 34 25.63 2.51 15.47
C SER A 34 24.23 3.06 15.74
N ALA A 35 23.84 3.11 17.01
CA ALA A 35 22.51 3.59 17.42
C ALA A 35 22.19 5.03 16.97
N SER A 36 23.18 5.93 16.97
CA SER A 36 23.03 7.33 16.57
C SER A 36 22.79 7.51 15.07
N GLN A 37 23.36 6.63 14.23
CA GLN A 37 23.24 6.70 12.77
C GLN A 37 22.18 5.75 12.21
N ARG A 38 21.65 4.84 13.03
CA ARG A 38 20.75 3.75 12.62
C ARG A 38 19.61 4.20 11.73
N ARG A 39 18.88 5.26 12.14
CA ARG A 39 17.75 5.78 11.37
C ARG A 39 18.18 6.25 9.98
N ASN A 40 19.26 7.02 9.89
CA ASN A 40 19.75 7.58 8.63
C ASN A 40 20.24 6.45 7.71
N LEU A 41 21.00 5.49 8.24
CA LEU A 41 21.47 4.34 7.48
C LEU A 41 20.32 3.50 6.91
N LEU A 42 19.26 3.27 7.69
CA LEU A 42 18.07 2.56 7.22
C LEU A 42 17.28 3.36 6.18
N GLN A 43 17.18 4.67 6.35
CA GLN A 43 16.53 5.54 5.38
C GLN A 43 17.28 5.55 4.04
N GLU A 44 18.61 5.69 4.08
CA GLU A 44 19.45 5.63 2.88
C GLU A 44 19.34 4.24 2.21
N LEU A 45 19.41 3.16 2.99
CA LEU A 45 19.26 1.80 2.45
C LEU A 45 17.90 1.61 1.77
N PHE A 46 16.83 2.10 2.39
CA PHE A 46 15.51 2.09 1.78
C PHE A 46 15.49 2.86 0.45
N ALA A 47 16.09 4.06 0.41
CA ALA A 47 16.18 4.85 -0.80
C ALA A 47 16.95 4.12 -1.91
N ASP A 48 18.09 3.50 -1.58
CA ASP A 48 18.92 2.74 -2.52
C ASP A 48 18.14 1.55 -3.12
N ILE A 49 17.42 0.79 -2.29
CA ILE A 49 16.62 -0.37 -2.71
C ILE A 49 15.42 0.06 -3.59
N ALA A 50 14.88 1.24 -3.34
CA ALA A 50 13.75 1.80 -4.07
C ALA A 50 14.14 2.42 -5.42
N LEU A 51 15.43 2.50 -5.76
CA LEU A 51 15.88 3.07 -7.03
C LEU A 51 15.42 2.23 -8.24
N GLU A 52 15.15 2.94 -9.33
CA GLU A 52 14.99 2.35 -10.65
C GLU A 52 16.35 1.83 -11.14
N VAL A 53 16.34 0.67 -11.81
CA VAL A 53 17.51 0.05 -12.40
C VAL A 53 17.86 0.80 -13.68
N ASP A 54 19.04 1.41 -13.70
CA ASP A 54 19.58 2.12 -14.86
C ASP A 54 19.96 1.17 -16.01
N ASP A 55 20.14 1.70 -17.22
CA ASP A 55 20.41 0.90 -18.43
C ASP A 55 21.69 0.06 -18.30
N ARG A 56 22.68 0.56 -17.56
CA ARG A 56 23.94 -0.14 -17.31
C ARG A 56 23.71 -1.39 -16.45
N ALA A 57 22.98 -1.24 -15.35
CA ALA A 57 22.62 -2.34 -14.47
C ALA A 57 21.66 -3.31 -15.16
N ARG A 58 20.70 -2.81 -15.97
CA ARG A 58 19.83 -3.65 -16.82
C ARG A 58 20.66 -4.55 -17.73
N GLY A 59 21.65 -3.99 -18.43
CA GLY A 59 22.55 -4.77 -19.28
C GLY A 59 23.26 -5.90 -18.50
N ILE A 60 23.75 -5.64 -17.30
CA ILE A 60 24.41 -6.67 -16.47
C ILE A 60 23.41 -7.74 -16.00
N ILE A 61 22.20 -7.32 -15.60
CA ILE A 61 21.16 -8.21 -15.06
C ILE A 61 20.60 -9.12 -16.16
N PHE A 62 20.35 -8.58 -17.36
CA PHE A 62 19.65 -9.24 -18.48
C PHE A 62 20.54 -9.66 -19.66
N SER A 63 21.87 -9.54 -19.56
CA SER A 63 22.85 -9.82 -20.64
C SER A 63 22.80 -11.20 -21.35
N TRP A 64 21.78 -12.04 -21.13
CA TRP A 64 21.63 -13.33 -21.81
C TRP A 64 20.18 -13.71 -22.20
N GLU A 65 19.12 -13.02 -21.77
CA GLU A 65 17.74 -13.41 -22.13
C GLU A 65 17.29 -12.96 -23.54
N GLU A 66 18.20 -12.85 -24.52
CA GLU A 66 17.88 -12.43 -25.90
C GLU A 66 17.41 -13.57 -26.84
N ASP A 67 17.42 -14.84 -26.42
CA ASP A 67 16.89 -15.95 -27.25
C ASP A 67 15.41 -16.30 -26.98
N ALA A 68 14.71 -15.51 -26.16
CA ALA A 68 13.28 -15.68 -25.95
C ALA A 68 12.54 -14.43 -26.45
N ILE A 69 11.85 -14.61 -27.58
CA ILE A 69 10.72 -13.82 -28.12
C ILE A 69 10.34 -12.64 -27.23
N SER A 70 10.56 -11.42 -27.76
CA SER A 70 10.12 -10.16 -27.16
C SER A 70 8.71 -10.30 -26.58
N PRO A 71 8.51 -10.16 -25.26
CA PRO A 71 7.16 -10.08 -24.74
C PRO A 71 6.57 -8.79 -25.31
N ALA A 72 5.40 -8.92 -25.96
CA ALA A 72 4.65 -7.81 -26.49
C ALA A 72 4.58 -6.71 -25.41
N GLU A 73 4.80 -5.46 -25.83
CA GLU A 73 4.67 -4.26 -25.02
C GLU A 73 3.24 -4.14 -24.48
N ASP A 74 2.94 -4.86 -23.40
CA ASP A 74 1.65 -4.83 -22.74
C ASP A 74 1.74 -3.84 -21.56
N ALA A 75 1.56 -2.55 -21.90
CA ALA A 75 0.98 -1.47 -21.11
C ALA A 75 1.21 -1.39 -19.57
N ALA A 76 2.34 -1.88 -19.04
CA ALA A 76 2.79 -1.65 -17.67
C ALA A 76 4.20 -1.05 -17.71
N ASP A 77 4.24 0.29 -17.62
CA ASP A 77 5.41 1.18 -17.52
C ASP A 77 6.72 0.45 -17.14
N GLY A 78 7.63 0.31 -18.12
CA GLY A 78 8.87 -0.49 -18.10
C GLY A 78 9.96 -0.03 -17.13
N ARG A 79 9.57 0.32 -15.90
CA ARG A 79 10.42 0.74 -14.80
C ARG A 79 10.72 -0.45 -13.90
N LEU A 80 11.84 -1.09 -14.14
CA LEU A 80 12.37 -2.10 -13.23
C LEU A 80 13.04 -1.40 -12.05
N CYS A 81 12.66 -1.77 -10.83
CA CYS A 81 13.29 -1.27 -9.60
C CYS A 81 14.14 -2.36 -8.94
N PHE A 82 15.20 -1.99 -8.23
CA PHE A 82 16.11 -2.95 -7.58
C PHE A 82 15.39 -3.88 -6.62
N HIS A 83 14.40 -3.39 -5.87
CA HIS A 83 13.62 -4.24 -4.97
C HIS A 83 12.94 -5.42 -5.67
N ASN A 84 12.42 -5.24 -6.88
CA ASN A 84 11.75 -6.30 -7.62
C ASN A 84 12.74 -7.39 -8.03
N VAL A 85 13.92 -6.98 -8.53
CA VAL A 85 15.02 -7.89 -8.92
C VAL A 85 15.55 -8.66 -7.72
N LEU A 86 15.79 -7.97 -6.60
CA LEU A 86 16.30 -8.58 -5.37
C LEU A 86 15.29 -9.55 -4.75
N ALA A 87 13.99 -9.24 -4.80
CA ALA A 87 12.96 -10.14 -4.31
C ALA A 87 12.91 -11.45 -5.12
N ASP A 88 13.02 -11.38 -6.45
CA ASP A 88 13.14 -12.57 -7.29
C ASP A 88 14.42 -13.36 -6.99
N TYR A 89 15.54 -12.65 -6.78
CA TYR A 89 16.81 -13.27 -6.43
C TYR A 89 16.74 -14.02 -5.09
N TYR A 90 16.11 -13.46 -4.06
CA TYR A 90 15.97 -14.13 -2.76
C TYR A 90 14.97 -15.27 -2.76
N VAL A 91 14.04 -15.34 -3.71
CA VAL A 91 13.24 -16.55 -3.96
C VAL A 91 14.11 -17.65 -4.57
N ARG A 92 14.95 -17.32 -5.56
CA ARG A 92 15.81 -18.28 -6.27
C ARG A 92 16.97 -18.78 -5.41
N ILE A 93 17.57 -17.92 -4.58
CA ILE A 93 18.70 -18.22 -3.70
C ILE A 93 18.40 -17.75 -2.26
N PRO A 94 17.55 -18.48 -1.51
CA PRO A 94 17.09 -18.08 -0.17
C PRO A 94 18.23 -17.89 0.84
N GLU A 95 19.32 -18.63 0.71
CA GLU A 95 20.49 -18.55 1.58
C GLU A 95 21.11 -17.15 1.57
N SER A 96 21.08 -16.46 0.42
CA SER A 96 21.59 -15.10 0.28
C SER A 96 20.74 -14.08 1.04
N GLY A 97 19.42 -14.31 1.10
CA GLY A 97 18.48 -13.43 1.80
C GLY A 97 18.42 -13.68 3.32
N LYS A 98 18.79 -14.87 3.79
CA LYS A 98 18.62 -15.28 5.19
C LYS A 98 19.35 -14.37 6.19
N GLN A 99 20.60 -14.03 5.92
CA GLN A 99 21.38 -13.15 6.81
C GLN A 99 20.78 -11.75 6.89
N ILE A 100 20.32 -11.20 5.75
CA ILE A 100 19.62 -9.92 5.70
C ILE A 100 18.33 -9.97 6.51
N LEU A 101 17.55 -11.05 6.36
CA LEU A 101 16.31 -11.24 7.11
C LEU A 101 16.58 -11.25 8.63
N ASP A 102 17.58 -11.99 9.09
CA ASP A 102 17.96 -12.05 10.51
C ASP A 102 18.37 -10.67 11.06
N LEU A 103 19.09 -9.87 10.28
CA LEU A 103 19.46 -8.50 10.64
C LEU A 103 18.24 -7.56 10.71
N ILE A 104 17.32 -7.67 9.74
CA ILE A 104 16.08 -6.88 9.74
C ILE A 104 15.21 -7.24 10.96
N VAL A 105 15.12 -8.52 11.32
CA VAL A 105 14.38 -8.98 12.51
C VAL A 105 14.93 -8.38 13.80
N GLN A 106 16.25 -8.20 13.90
CA GLN A 106 16.87 -7.49 15.03
C GLN A 106 16.57 -5.99 15.02
N LEU A 107 16.37 -5.40 13.84
CA LEU A 107 16.07 -3.98 13.64
C LEU A 107 14.56 -3.69 13.56
N TRP A 108 13.69 -4.66 13.87
CA TRP A 108 12.25 -4.57 13.59
C TRP A 108 11.52 -3.39 14.23
N SER A 109 12.01 -2.93 15.40
CA SER A 109 11.46 -1.78 16.13
C SER A 109 11.82 -0.43 15.50
N GLN A 110 12.69 -0.41 14.49
CA GLN A 110 13.22 0.79 13.90
C GLN A 110 12.39 1.23 12.68
N SER A 111 12.36 2.55 12.44
CA SER A 111 11.80 3.10 11.21
C SER A 111 12.47 2.51 9.97
N PHE A 112 11.72 2.37 8.87
CA PHE A 112 12.14 1.77 7.60
C PHE A 112 12.39 0.25 7.60
N ALA A 113 12.56 -0.42 8.75
CA ALA A 113 12.80 -1.86 8.79
C ALA A 113 11.69 -2.67 8.10
N SER A 114 10.42 -2.36 8.40
CA SER A 114 9.26 -2.99 7.73
C SER A 114 9.16 -2.65 6.23
N HIS A 115 9.66 -1.48 5.81
CA HIS A 115 9.62 -1.04 4.42
C HIS A 115 10.64 -1.83 3.62
N ILE A 116 11.88 -1.90 4.12
CA ILE A 116 12.97 -2.69 3.55
C ILE A 116 12.55 -4.17 3.49
N PHE A 117 11.96 -4.70 4.56
CA PHE A 117 11.41 -6.05 4.58
C PHE A 117 10.41 -6.27 3.45
N SER A 118 9.41 -5.38 3.32
CA SER A 118 8.37 -5.50 2.28
C SER A 118 8.97 -5.44 0.88
N LEU A 119 9.94 -4.55 0.64
CA LEU A 119 10.58 -4.41 -0.65
C LEU A 119 11.40 -5.66 -1.02
N LEU A 120 12.18 -6.20 -0.09
CA LEU A 120 13.10 -7.31 -0.37
C LEU A 120 12.46 -8.70 -0.30
N PHE A 121 11.47 -8.91 0.58
CA PHE A 121 10.97 -10.24 0.92
C PHE A 121 9.48 -10.47 0.60
N HIS A 122 8.82 -9.55 -0.12
CA HIS A 122 7.40 -9.71 -0.48
C HIS A 122 7.12 -10.99 -1.29
N LYS A 123 8.04 -11.43 -2.16
CA LYS A 123 7.89 -12.69 -2.91
C LYS A 123 8.28 -13.90 -2.07
N TRP A 124 9.45 -13.83 -1.43
CA TRP A 124 10.00 -14.90 -0.58
C TRP A 124 9.01 -15.38 0.48
N LEU A 125 8.24 -14.48 1.10
CA LEU A 125 7.26 -14.84 2.15
C LEU A 125 6.24 -15.89 1.69
N PHE A 126 5.87 -15.91 0.41
CA PHE A 126 4.89 -16.84 -0.13
C PHE A 126 5.53 -18.09 -0.75
N GLU A 127 6.84 -18.14 -0.92
CA GLU A 127 7.55 -19.32 -1.44
C GLU A 127 8.28 -20.11 -0.33
N ALA A 128 8.62 -19.46 0.77
CA ALA A 128 9.24 -20.08 1.92
C ALA A 128 8.27 -20.99 2.70
N GLN A 129 8.79 -22.12 3.20
CA GLN A 129 8.09 -22.97 4.16
C GLN A 129 8.39 -22.45 5.57
N LEU A 130 7.39 -21.84 6.21
CA LEU A 130 7.48 -21.32 7.57
C LEU A 130 6.53 -22.12 8.48
N ASP A 131 7.10 -23.03 9.27
CA ASP A 131 6.31 -23.89 10.17
C ASP A 131 5.78 -23.14 11.40
N ASN A 132 6.43 -22.04 11.78
CA ASN A 132 6.05 -21.25 12.95
C ASN A 132 5.00 -20.19 12.58
N THR A 133 3.76 -20.42 13.05
CA THR A 133 2.62 -19.53 12.82
C THR A 133 2.80 -18.12 13.39
N GLU A 134 3.48 -17.96 14.52
CA GLU A 134 3.74 -16.64 15.12
C GLU A 134 4.72 -15.82 14.27
N VAL A 135 5.77 -16.47 13.79
CA VAL A 135 6.76 -15.85 12.89
C VAL A 135 6.09 -15.44 11.57
N LEU A 136 5.30 -16.35 11.00
CA LEU A 136 4.53 -16.10 9.79
C LEU A 136 3.57 -14.91 9.96
N LEU A 137 2.85 -14.84 11.08
CA LEU A 137 1.98 -13.70 11.39
C LEU A 137 2.78 -12.40 11.48
N ARG A 138 3.90 -12.40 12.20
CA ARG A 138 4.78 -11.23 12.36
C ARG A 138 5.29 -10.72 11.01
N PHE A 139 5.76 -11.62 10.15
CA PHE A 139 6.25 -11.28 8.81
C PHE A 139 5.12 -10.77 7.92
N SER A 140 3.95 -11.42 7.94
CA SER A 140 2.79 -10.98 7.15
C SER A 140 2.31 -9.59 7.59
N SER A 141 2.25 -9.32 8.90
CA SER A 141 1.91 -7.98 9.41
C SER A 141 2.93 -6.93 9.00
N ALA A 142 4.23 -7.24 8.99
CA ALA A 142 5.24 -6.30 8.55
C ALA A 142 5.25 -6.07 7.05
N LEU A 143 4.91 -7.08 6.24
CA LEU A 143 4.67 -6.91 4.82
C LEU A 143 3.55 -5.89 4.59
N VAL A 144 2.39 -6.08 5.23
CA VAL A 144 1.26 -5.15 5.06
C VAL A 144 1.60 -3.74 5.58
N GLN A 145 2.26 -3.65 6.73
CA GLN A 145 2.65 -2.35 7.30
C GLN A 145 3.69 -1.62 6.45
N GLY A 146 4.71 -2.34 5.95
CA GLY A 146 5.72 -1.74 5.09
C GLY A 146 5.16 -1.37 3.72
N ALA A 147 4.35 -2.24 3.10
CA ALA A 147 3.62 -1.95 1.88
C ALA A 147 2.72 -0.72 2.02
N THR A 148 1.97 -0.60 3.13
CA THR A 148 1.17 0.59 3.45
C THR A 148 2.02 1.86 3.37
N ASN A 149 3.19 1.86 4.01
CA ASN A 149 4.02 3.05 4.08
C ASN A 149 4.67 3.40 2.74
N VAL A 150 5.16 2.42 1.98
CA VAL A 150 5.77 2.69 0.67
C VAL A 150 4.73 3.16 -0.35
N PHE A 151 3.50 2.65 -0.31
CA PHE A 151 2.43 3.16 -1.16
C PHE A 151 2.00 4.58 -0.77
N TRP A 152 2.07 4.94 0.52
CA TRP A 152 1.89 6.33 0.94
C TRP A 152 3.00 7.25 0.43
N ILE A 153 4.25 6.78 0.32
CA ILE A 153 5.34 7.55 -0.31
C ILE A 153 5.02 7.83 -1.78
N ASP A 154 4.50 6.82 -2.49
CA ASP A 154 4.07 6.98 -3.88
C ASP A 154 2.93 8.00 -4.02
N ILE A 155 1.93 7.95 -3.13
CA ILE A 155 0.87 8.98 -3.06
C ILE A 155 1.46 10.38 -2.80
N GLN A 156 2.34 10.52 -1.81
CA GLN A 156 2.93 11.81 -1.42
C GLN A 156 3.79 12.41 -2.53
N THR A 157 4.51 11.57 -3.26
CA THR A 157 5.36 11.98 -4.36
C THR A 157 4.62 12.03 -5.70
N ASN A 158 3.36 11.59 -5.74
CA ASN A 158 2.57 11.41 -6.96
C ASN A 158 3.34 10.61 -8.03
N THR A 159 3.99 9.53 -7.60
CA THR A 159 4.71 8.57 -8.47
C THR A 159 4.20 7.15 -8.21
N ARG A 160 4.54 6.21 -9.08
CA ARG A 160 4.10 4.80 -8.96
C ARG A 160 5.30 3.86 -8.91
N ARG A 161 6.34 4.21 -8.14
CA ARG A 161 7.59 3.43 -8.06
C ARG A 161 7.39 2.03 -7.51
N PHE A 162 6.38 1.83 -6.67
CA PHE A 162 6.07 0.56 -6.03
C PHE A 162 4.88 -0.15 -6.68
N GLN A 163 4.55 0.20 -7.94
CA GLN A 163 3.49 -0.45 -8.69
C GLN A 163 3.71 -1.96 -8.85
N SER A 164 4.95 -2.40 -9.09
CA SER A 164 5.29 -3.83 -9.17
C SER A 164 4.96 -4.58 -7.88
N LEU A 165 5.24 -3.99 -6.72
CA LEU A 165 4.87 -4.55 -5.42
C LEU A 165 3.35 -4.62 -5.26
N PHE A 166 2.63 -3.55 -5.60
CA PHE A 166 1.16 -3.54 -5.54
C PHE A 166 0.55 -4.62 -6.45
N GLN A 167 1.02 -4.71 -7.70
CA GLN A 167 0.52 -5.66 -8.68
C GLN A 167 0.79 -7.10 -8.24
N TYR A 168 1.99 -7.40 -7.72
CA TYR A 168 2.27 -8.72 -7.15
C TYR A 168 1.32 -9.06 -5.98
N LEU A 169 1.12 -8.13 -5.03
CA LEU A 169 0.23 -8.37 -3.90
C LEU A 169 -1.24 -8.54 -4.32
N LEU A 170 -1.68 -7.85 -5.36
CA LEU A 170 -3.04 -7.98 -5.89
C LEU A 170 -3.20 -9.26 -6.72
N GLU A 171 -2.44 -9.39 -7.80
CA GLU A 171 -2.66 -10.39 -8.85
C GLU A 171 -2.09 -11.75 -8.47
N GLU A 172 -0.89 -11.77 -7.90
CA GLU A 172 -0.15 -13.01 -7.62
C GLU A 172 -0.42 -13.55 -6.21
N VAL A 173 -1.00 -12.74 -5.31
CA VAL A 173 -1.29 -13.14 -3.93
C VAL A 173 -2.79 -13.08 -3.61
N ALA A 174 -3.43 -11.91 -3.69
CA ALA A 174 -4.82 -11.77 -3.27
C ALA A 174 -5.82 -12.47 -4.20
N LEU A 175 -5.53 -12.50 -5.50
CA LEU A 175 -6.37 -13.19 -6.50
C LEU A 175 -6.03 -14.67 -6.68
N GLU A 176 -4.96 -15.17 -6.04
CA GLU A 176 -4.52 -16.57 -6.11
C GLU A 176 -4.76 -17.28 -4.77
N PRO A 177 -5.88 -18.04 -4.61
CA PRO A 177 -6.26 -18.63 -3.33
C PRO A 177 -5.19 -19.54 -2.72
N MET A 178 -4.42 -20.25 -3.56
CA MET A 178 -3.36 -21.15 -3.09
C MET A 178 -2.24 -20.38 -2.36
N ARG A 179 -1.89 -19.18 -2.83
CA ARG A 179 -0.91 -18.32 -2.17
C ARG A 179 -1.51 -17.53 -1.02
N LEU A 180 -2.74 -17.05 -1.15
CA LEU A 180 -3.43 -16.34 -0.07
C LEU A 180 -3.54 -17.19 1.20
N ASN A 181 -3.82 -18.49 1.04
CA ASN A 181 -3.93 -19.43 2.15
C ASN A 181 -2.60 -19.74 2.85
N LYS A 182 -1.45 -19.30 2.31
CA LYS A 182 -0.15 -19.42 2.97
C LYS A 182 0.04 -18.41 4.12
N ILE A 183 -0.78 -17.36 4.20
CA ILE A 183 -0.72 -16.38 5.30
C ILE A 183 -1.94 -16.51 6.22
N PRO A 184 -1.81 -16.15 7.52
CA PRO A 184 -2.91 -16.24 8.47
C PRO A 184 -4.09 -15.37 8.06
N VAL A 185 -5.32 -15.81 8.35
CA VAL A 185 -6.56 -15.08 8.02
C VAL A 185 -6.54 -13.62 8.49
N GLN A 186 -5.92 -13.34 9.64
CA GLN A 186 -5.76 -11.96 10.10
C GLN A 186 -4.93 -11.11 9.14
N ALA A 187 -3.82 -11.64 8.62
CA ALA A 187 -3.00 -10.93 7.65
C ALA A 187 -3.66 -10.83 6.27
N GLN A 188 -4.45 -11.83 5.87
CA GLN A 188 -5.28 -11.75 4.66
C GLN A 188 -6.23 -10.55 4.74
N ARG A 189 -6.93 -10.38 5.86
CA ARG A 189 -7.83 -9.23 6.06
C ARG A 189 -7.09 -7.90 5.93
N GLU A 190 -5.98 -7.74 6.64
CA GLU A 190 -5.16 -6.52 6.58
C GLU A 190 -4.64 -6.24 5.16
N LEU A 191 -4.25 -7.28 4.41
CA LEU A 191 -3.85 -7.19 3.01
C LEU A 191 -5.00 -6.69 2.13
N PHE A 192 -6.20 -7.23 2.28
CA PHE A 192 -7.35 -6.78 1.49
C PHE A 192 -7.76 -5.33 1.83
N LEU A 193 -7.69 -4.92 3.10
CA LEU A 193 -7.91 -3.52 3.47
C LEU A 193 -6.82 -2.59 2.90
N LEU A 194 -5.56 -3.05 2.88
CA LEU A 194 -4.47 -2.35 2.19
C LEU A 194 -4.78 -2.19 0.70
N LEU A 195 -5.03 -3.28 -0.02
CA LEU A 195 -5.27 -3.24 -1.46
C LEU A 195 -6.49 -2.37 -1.81
N SER A 196 -7.55 -2.43 -1.00
CA SER A 196 -8.74 -1.57 -1.16
C SER A 196 -8.40 -0.08 -1.17
N ARG A 197 -7.51 0.36 -0.26
CA ARG A 197 -7.09 1.77 -0.16
C ARG A 197 -6.34 2.26 -1.39
N PHE A 198 -5.54 1.42 -2.04
CA PHE A 198 -4.63 1.82 -3.11
C PHE A 198 -5.04 1.37 -4.52
N MET A 199 -6.10 0.57 -4.66
CA MET A 199 -6.55 0.04 -5.95
C MET A 199 -6.84 1.13 -7.00
N LEU A 200 -7.48 2.23 -6.61
CA LEU A 200 -7.73 3.33 -7.54
C LEU A 200 -6.43 4.02 -7.96
N PHE A 201 -5.49 4.21 -7.04
CA PHE A 201 -4.22 4.90 -7.29
C PHE A 201 -3.36 4.21 -8.36
N TYR A 202 -3.30 2.88 -8.31
CA TYR A 202 -2.55 2.05 -9.26
C TYR A 202 -3.37 1.65 -10.51
N ASN A 203 -4.59 2.17 -10.65
CA ASN A 203 -5.52 1.90 -11.77
C ASN A 203 -5.95 0.43 -11.95
N SER A 204 -5.93 -0.40 -10.91
CA SER A 204 -6.30 -1.82 -11.02
C SER A 204 -7.80 -2.07 -10.81
N VAL A 205 -8.63 -1.15 -11.29
CA VAL A 205 -10.10 -1.19 -11.12
C VAL A 205 -10.76 -2.30 -11.94
N ASP A 206 -10.11 -2.75 -13.01
CA ASP A 206 -10.54 -3.89 -13.83
C ASP A 206 -10.54 -5.21 -13.03
N LYS A 207 -9.75 -5.29 -11.96
CA LYS A 207 -9.68 -6.46 -11.07
C LYS A 207 -10.69 -6.44 -9.93
N LEU A 208 -11.49 -5.36 -9.78
CA LEU A 208 -12.33 -5.14 -8.60
C LEU A 208 -13.33 -6.29 -8.37
N ASP A 209 -14.01 -6.76 -9.40
CA ASP A 209 -15.00 -7.84 -9.26
C ASP A 209 -14.37 -9.15 -8.77
N SER A 210 -13.21 -9.53 -9.34
CA SER A 210 -12.46 -10.71 -8.91
C SER A 210 -11.94 -10.54 -7.48
N PHE A 211 -11.47 -9.33 -7.15
CA PHE A 211 -10.99 -8.99 -5.82
C PHE A 211 -12.08 -9.10 -4.75
N LEU A 212 -13.28 -8.57 -5.01
CA LEU A 212 -14.41 -8.67 -4.07
C LEU A 212 -14.91 -10.10 -3.87
N LYS A 213 -14.78 -10.97 -4.87
CA LYS A 213 -15.12 -12.41 -4.76
C LYS A 213 -14.14 -13.17 -3.86
N GLN A 214 -12.88 -12.74 -3.80
CA GLN A 214 -11.83 -13.38 -2.98
C GLN A 214 -11.70 -12.78 -1.57
N PHE A 215 -12.55 -11.83 -1.21
CA PHE A 215 -12.45 -11.12 0.07
C PHE A 215 -12.54 -12.10 1.25
N PRO A 216 -11.60 -12.06 2.21
CA PRO A 216 -11.62 -12.98 3.34
C PRO A 216 -12.83 -12.71 4.23
N THR A 217 -13.32 -13.73 4.92
CA THR A 217 -14.44 -13.57 5.86
C THR A 217 -14.02 -12.76 7.09
N PHE A 218 -14.81 -11.75 7.44
CA PHE A 218 -14.63 -10.94 8.65
C PHE A 218 -15.60 -11.37 9.75
N PRO A 219 -15.18 -11.46 11.02
CA PRO A 219 -16.08 -11.85 12.11
C PRO A 219 -17.22 -10.84 12.29
N ASN A 220 -16.93 -9.58 11.98
CA ASN A 220 -17.86 -8.45 12.12
C ASN A 220 -18.64 -8.17 10.82
N ALA A 221 -18.60 -9.06 9.81
CA ALA A 221 -19.31 -8.85 8.54
C ALA A 221 -20.83 -8.65 8.75
N PHE A 222 -21.42 -9.28 9.78
CA PHE A 222 -22.84 -9.06 10.10
C PHE A 222 -23.14 -7.61 10.52
N LEU A 223 -22.19 -6.90 11.13
CA LEU A 223 -22.31 -5.50 11.54
C LEU A 223 -21.96 -4.52 10.42
N VAL A 224 -20.88 -4.81 9.71
CA VAL A 224 -20.30 -3.89 8.73
C VAL A 224 -20.95 -4.06 7.35
N GLY A 225 -21.15 -5.29 6.91
CA GLY A 225 -21.64 -5.63 5.58
C GLY A 225 -20.77 -6.64 4.85
N GLY A 226 -20.96 -6.70 3.53
CA GLY A 226 -20.23 -7.62 2.65
C GLY A 226 -18.88 -7.06 2.18
N PRO A 227 -18.18 -7.78 1.29
CA PRO A 227 -16.90 -7.33 0.71
C PRO A 227 -16.94 -5.91 0.12
N ALA A 228 -18.00 -5.58 -0.62
CA ALA A 228 -18.18 -4.25 -1.20
C ALA A 228 -18.27 -3.15 -0.12
N ASP A 229 -18.90 -3.43 1.02
CA ASP A 229 -19.00 -2.48 2.13
C ASP A 229 -17.61 -2.19 2.73
N PHE A 230 -16.81 -3.22 3.00
CA PHE A 230 -15.44 -3.06 3.51
C PHE A 230 -14.58 -2.26 2.54
N PHE A 231 -14.62 -2.60 1.24
CA PHE A 231 -13.89 -1.87 0.20
C PHE A 231 -14.25 -0.39 0.19
N VAL A 232 -15.55 -0.06 0.19
CA VAL A 232 -16.02 1.33 0.14
C VAL A 232 -15.70 2.09 1.42
N ILE A 233 -15.74 1.44 2.59
CA ILE A 233 -15.33 2.04 3.85
C ILE A 233 -13.86 2.45 3.81
N GLU A 234 -12.97 1.54 3.41
CA GLU A 234 -11.54 1.82 3.29
C GLU A 234 -11.26 2.94 2.28
N LEU A 235 -11.98 2.93 1.15
CA LEU A 235 -11.86 3.96 0.14
C LEU A 235 -12.32 5.34 0.64
N ALA A 236 -13.44 5.41 1.36
CA ALA A 236 -13.93 6.65 1.95
C ALA A 236 -12.96 7.20 3.01
N GLU A 237 -12.38 6.34 3.85
CA GLU A 237 -11.35 6.73 4.80
C GLU A 237 -10.07 7.21 4.11
N GLN A 238 -9.67 6.55 3.03
CA GLN A 238 -8.52 6.95 2.23
C GLN A 238 -8.71 8.36 1.67
N LEU A 239 -9.86 8.64 1.04
CA LEU A 239 -10.17 9.95 0.47
C LEU A 239 -9.99 11.10 1.48
N GLN A 240 -10.44 10.92 2.73
CA GLN A 240 -10.31 11.94 3.79
C GLN A 240 -8.85 12.20 4.20
N LYS A 241 -7.99 11.18 4.11
CA LYS A 241 -6.57 11.24 4.44
C LYS A 241 -5.74 11.89 3.33
N LEU A 242 -6.18 11.83 2.07
CA LEU A 242 -5.46 12.39 0.92
C LEU A 242 -5.32 13.93 1.04
N LYS A 243 -4.08 14.41 0.92
CA LYS A 243 -3.74 15.85 0.87
C LYS A 243 -3.12 16.29 -0.45
N VAL A 244 -2.72 15.34 -1.29
CA VAL A 244 -2.12 15.59 -2.60
C VAL A 244 -3.24 15.74 -3.62
N GLU A 245 -3.48 16.96 -4.08
CA GLU A 245 -4.63 17.28 -4.95
C GLU A 245 -4.71 16.45 -6.24
N PRO A 246 -3.62 16.28 -7.03
CA PRO A 246 -3.67 15.43 -8.22
C PRO A 246 -4.11 13.99 -7.93
N VAL A 247 -3.67 13.43 -6.80
CA VAL A 247 -4.06 12.09 -6.37
C VAL A 247 -5.52 12.05 -5.95
N LEU A 248 -6.00 13.03 -5.18
CA LEU A 248 -7.41 13.11 -4.80
C LEU A 248 -8.33 13.22 -6.04
N LEU A 249 -7.96 14.06 -7.01
CA LEU A 249 -8.68 14.16 -8.28
C LEU A 249 -8.69 12.84 -9.05
N HIS A 250 -7.58 12.12 -9.03
CA HIS A 250 -7.48 10.80 -9.65
C HIS A 250 -8.41 9.77 -9.00
N TYR A 251 -8.48 9.71 -7.67
CA TYR A 251 -9.44 8.85 -6.98
C TYR A 251 -10.89 9.23 -7.31
N LEU A 252 -11.23 10.53 -7.26
CA LEU A 252 -12.59 11.01 -7.56
C LEU A 252 -13.01 10.70 -9.00
N SER A 253 -12.10 10.69 -9.96
CA SER A 253 -12.42 10.33 -11.35
C SER A 253 -12.62 8.83 -11.57
N HIS A 254 -12.03 7.99 -10.73
CA HIS A 254 -12.14 6.52 -10.81
C HIS A 254 -13.22 5.93 -9.91
N ILE A 255 -13.80 6.72 -8.99
CA ILE A 255 -14.85 6.28 -8.08
C ILE A 255 -16.13 5.84 -8.79
N LYS A 256 -16.27 6.15 -10.08
CA LYS A 256 -17.32 5.64 -10.96
C LYS A 256 -17.45 4.11 -10.96
N VAL A 257 -16.37 3.40 -10.65
CA VAL A 257 -16.38 1.94 -10.54
C VAL A 257 -17.35 1.42 -9.46
N LEU A 258 -17.75 2.27 -8.50
CA LEU A 258 -18.72 1.92 -7.47
C LEU A 258 -20.17 1.97 -7.94
N GLN A 259 -20.43 2.44 -9.18
CA GLN A 259 -21.79 2.60 -9.67
C GLN A 259 -22.49 1.24 -9.77
N GLY A 260 -23.69 1.14 -9.18
CA GLY A 260 -24.49 -0.09 -9.18
C GLY A 260 -24.07 -1.12 -8.14
N MET A 261 -23.07 -0.83 -7.29
CA MET A 261 -22.73 -1.70 -6.17
C MET A 261 -23.86 -1.72 -5.12
N GLU A 262 -24.23 -2.94 -4.71
CA GLU A 262 -25.15 -3.14 -3.59
C GLU A 262 -24.42 -2.92 -2.27
N LEU A 263 -24.63 -1.75 -1.68
CA LEU A 263 -24.04 -1.36 -0.40
C LEU A 263 -25.10 -1.28 0.69
N ARG A 264 -24.70 -1.52 1.94
CA ARG A 264 -25.56 -1.18 3.07
C ARG A 264 -25.83 0.32 3.11
N MET A 265 -27.00 0.68 3.63
CA MET A 265 -27.41 2.07 3.77
C MET A 265 -26.40 2.89 4.57
N THR A 266 -25.82 2.32 5.62
CA THR A 266 -24.79 2.96 6.46
C THR A 266 -23.52 3.27 5.65
N THR A 267 -23.03 2.31 4.87
CA THR A 267 -21.85 2.46 4.01
C THR A 267 -22.09 3.49 2.91
N SER A 268 -23.22 3.36 2.22
CA SER A 268 -23.68 4.29 1.19
C SER A 268 -23.78 5.73 1.73
N THR A 269 -24.38 5.91 2.90
CA THR A 269 -24.49 7.21 3.59
C THR A 269 -23.12 7.77 3.95
N ARG A 270 -22.20 6.93 4.45
CA ARG A 270 -20.82 7.34 4.79
C ARG A 270 -20.05 7.82 3.56
N LEU A 271 -20.12 7.07 2.45
CA LEU A 271 -19.50 7.47 1.19
C LEU A 271 -20.07 8.80 0.68
N LYS A 272 -21.40 8.93 0.69
CA LYS A 272 -22.10 10.16 0.28
C LYS A 272 -21.66 11.36 1.12
N ALA A 273 -21.64 11.23 2.45
CA ALA A 273 -21.16 12.28 3.36
C ALA A 273 -19.70 12.64 3.13
N CYS A 274 -18.84 11.65 2.89
CA CYS A 274 -17.44 11.86 2.53
C CYS A 274 -17.31 12.70 1.25
N LEU A 275 -18.03 12.35 0.18
CA LEU A 275 -18.00 13.11 -1.06
C LEU A 275 -18.54 14.54 -0.91
N TYR A 276 -19.63 14.72 -0.16
CA TYR A 276 -20.16 16.07 0.14
C TYR A 276 -19.15 16.96 0.86
N SER A 277 -18.33 16.40 1.75
CA SER A 277 -17.29 17.19 2.44
C SER A 277 -16.30 17.85 1.46
N PHE A 278 -16.14 17.28 0.26
CA PHE A 278 -15.32 17.85 -0.81
C PHE A 278 -16.05 18.85 -1.70
N THR A 279 -17.34 19.13 -1.49
CA THR A 279 -18.15 20.02 -2.34
C THR A 279 -18.27 21.46 -1.83
N SER A 280 -18.04 21.69 -0.54
CA SER A 280 -18.26 22.99 0.09
C SER A 280 -17.15 24.00 -0.25
N PRO A 281 -17.49 25.23 -0.65
CA PRO A 281 -16.52 26.31 -0.79
C PRO A 281 -16.12 26.87 0.59
N GLY A 282 -14.86 27.27 0.76
CA GLY A 282 -14.39 27.98 1.96
C GLY A 282 -12.91 28.40 1.87
N GLY A 283 -12.36 28.88 2.99
CA GLY A 283 -11.02 29.50 3.11
C GLY A 283 -9.81 28.60 2.78
N PRO A 284 -8.57 28.99 3.13
CA PRO A 284 -7.33 28.46 2.52
C PRO A 284 -7.04 26.96 2.73
N MET A 285 -7.81 26.24 3.56
CA MET A 285 -7.75 24.77 3.73
C MET A 285 -8.86 23.99 2.99
N TYR A 286 -9.69 24.65 2.17
CA TYR A 286 -10.82 24.01 1.52
C TYR A 286 -10.44 23.37 0.17
N PRO A 287 -11.20 22.34 -0.28
CA PRO A 287 -10.98 21.69 -1.57
C PRO A 287 -10.97 22.71 -2.72
N THR A 288 -10.05 22.55 -3.67
CA THR A 288 -9.97 23.44 -4.85
C THR A 288 -11.21 23.33 -5.72
N ARG A 289 -11.38 24.28 -6.66
CA ARG A 289 -12.49 24.24 -7.62
C ARG A 289 -12.52 22.93 -8.41
N ALA A 290 -11.36 22.42 -8.80
CA ALA A 290 -11.24 21.15 -9.51
C ALA A 290 -11.75 19.98 -8.65
N VAL A 291 -11.32 19.91 -7.38
CA VAL A 291 -11.75 18.86 -6.45
C VAL A 291 -13.25 18.94 -6.19
N ARG A 292 -13.80 20.15 -5.98
CA ARG A 292 -15.26 20.33 -5.80
C ARG A 292 -16.05 19.86 -7.00
N HIS A 293 -15.60 20.19 -8.21
CA HIS A 293 -16.27 19.76 -9.45
C HIS A 293 -16.20 18.24 -9.63
N ALA A 294 -15.04 17.63 -9.37
CA ALA A 294 -14.88 16.18 -9.42
C ALA A 294 -15.77 15.47 -8.37
N ALA A 295 -15.87 16.02 -7.15
CA ALA A 295 -16.73 15.50 -6.10
C ALA A 295 -18.23 15.60 -6.46
N TRP A 296 -18.68 16.71 -7.05
CA TRP A 296 -20.05 16.82 -7.57
C TRP A 296 -20.34 15.80 -8.66
N ASN A 297 -19.43 15.63 -9.62
CA ASN A 297 -19.59 14.61 -10.67
C ASN A 297 -19.68 13.19 -10.09
N ALA A 298 -18.84 12.87 -9.09
CA ALA A 298 -18.90 11.60 -8.39
C ALA A 298 -20.25 11.39 -7.66
N LEU A 299 -20.76 12.42 -6.98
CA LEU A 299 -22.06 12.37 -6.31
C LEU A 299 -23.21 12.15 -7.29
N ASP A 300 -23.24 12.90 -8.38
CA ASP A 300 -24.30 12.80 -9.40
C ASP A 300 -24.32 11.43 -10.06
N LEU A 301 -23.14 10.82 -10.24
CA LEU A 301 -23.00 9.50 -10.83
C LEU A 301 -23.44 8.37 -9.88
N LEU A 302 -22.97 8.42 -8.63
CA LEU A 302 -23.20 7.35 -7.65
C LEU A 302 -24.57 7.45 -6.96
N PHE A 303 -25.08 8.66 -6.80
CA PHE A 303 -26.33 8.94 -6.11
C PHE A 303 -27.22 9.83 -6.98
N PRO A 304 -27.66 9.34 -8.17
CA PRO A 304 -28.51 10.11 -9.05
C PRO A 304 -29.82 10.44 -8.31
N VAL A 305 -29.97 11.69 -7.89
CA VAL A 305 -31.27 12.19 -7.42
C VAL A 305 -32.17 12.15 -8.65
N GLY A 306 -33.27 11.40 -8.60
CA GLY A 306 -34.17 11.19 -9.73
C GLY A 306 -34.35 12.46 -10.57
N ARG A 307 -33.75 12.47 -11.77
CA ARG A 307 -33.87 13.54 -12.78
C ARG A 307 -35.27 13.58 -13.41
N ALA A 308 -36.32 13.24 -12.65
CA ALA A 308 -37.70 13.28 -13.10
C ALA A 308 -38.42 14.60 -12.78
N ASN A 309 -37.89 15.45 -11.87
CA ASN A 309 -38.61 16.66 -11.43
C ASN A 309 -37.79 17.97 -11.52
N SER A 310 -36.84 18.08 -12.45
CA SER A 310 -36.08 19.33 -12.66
C SER A 310 -36.38 20.02 -13.98
N ALA A 311 -37.63 19.91 -14.46
CA ALA A 311 -38.16 20.77 -15.53
C ALA A 311 -39.12 21.86 -14.98
N SER A 312 -39.32 21.97 -13.68
CA SER A 312 -40.15 23.02 -13.09
C SER A 312 -39.62 23.44 -11.73
N SER A 313 -39.57 24.76 -11.51
CA SER A 313 -39.16 25.48 -10.30
C SER A 313 -37.65 25.65 -10.10
N GLY A 314 -37.15 26.79 -10.59
CA GLY A 314 -35.97 27.42 -10.03
C GLY A 314 -36.27 27.87 -8.61
N LEU A 315 -35.69 27.19 -7.63
CA LEU A 315 -35.55 27.66 -6.25
C LEU A 315 -34.28 27.06 -5.64
N SER A 316 -33.34 27.96 -5.35
CA SER A 316 -32.23 27.87 -4.38
C SER A 316 -32.05 26.53 -3.64
N LYS A 317 -31.04 25.73 -4.06
CA LYS A 317 -30.61 24.48 -3.42
C LYS A 317 -29.46 24.67 -2.40
N ALA A 318 -29.36 25.82 -1.74
CA ALA A 318 -28.33 26.05 -0.71
C ALA A 318 -28.85 25.88 0.75
N GLY A 319 -30.16 25.95 0.98
CA GLY A 319 -30.72 26.06 2.35
C GLY A 319 -31.16 24.76 3.02
N ALA A 320 -31.46 23.70 2.27
CA ALA A 320 -32.17 22.54 2.84
C ALA A 320 -31.27 21.49 3.53
N PHE A 321 -29.97 21.45 3.22
CA PHE A 321 -29.03 20.46 3.79
C PHE A 321 -28.13 21.01 4.91
N ASP A 322 -27.99 22.33 5.04
CA ASP A 322 -27.22 22.95 6.13
C ASP A 322 -27.88 22.71 7.51
N SER A 323 -29.19 22.42 7.52
CA SER A 323 -29.93 22.02 8.74
C SER A 323 -29.65 20.59 9.20
N TYR A 324 -29.20 19.69 8.32
CA TYR A 324 -28.96 18.28 8.67
C TYR A 324 -27.49 18.01 9.05
N ALA A 325 -26.54 18.76 8.48
CA ALA A 325 -25.13 18.64 8.83
C ALA A 325 -24.81 19.22 10.22
N LYS A 326 -25.54 20.26 10.66
CA LYS A 326 -25.39 20.86 11.99
C LYS A 326 -25.82 19.94 13.15
N THR A 327 -26.64 18.93 12.89
CA THR A 327 -27.12 18.00 13.93
C THR A 327 -26.12 16.89 14.27
N LEU A 328 -25.06 16.71 13.47
CA LEU A 328 -24.08 15.62 13.63
C LEU A 328 -22.68 16.09 14.10
N THR A 329 -22.51 17.39 14.37
CA THR A 329 -21.27 17.94 14.94
C THR A 329 -21.53 18.63 16.27
N HIS A 330 -21.62 17.84 17.35
CA HIS A 330 -21.32 18.32 18.69
C HIS A 330 -20.00 17.70 19.18
N PRO A 331 -19.02 18.51 19.63
CA PRO A 331 -17.77 18.02 20.17
C PRO A 331 -17.95 17.56 21.63
N ILE A 332 -17.49 16.34 21.94
CA ILE A 332 -17.28 15.89 23.33
C ILE A 332 -15.77 15.97 23.61
N LEU A 333 -15.36 17.03 24.28
CA LEU A 333 -14.09 17.29 24.97
C LEU A 333 -14.44 18.43 25.96
N GLU A 334 -14.23 18.44 27.27
CA GLU A 334 -13.45 17.65 28.23
C GLU A 334 -14.15 17.75 29.60
N LYS A 335 -13.92 16.79 30.50
CA LYS A 335 -13.82 17.04 31.95
C LYS A 335 -13.18 15.84 32.66
N THR A 336 -11.92 16.04 33.07
CA THR A 336 -11.16 15.50 34.23
C THR A 336 -9.69 15.65 33.84
N GLY A 337 -8.91 16.61 34.35
CA GLY A 337 -8.68 16.92 35.75
C GLY A 337 -7.24 16.52 36.09
N SER A 338 -6.30 17.45 35.92
CA SER A 338 -4.93 17.34 36.45
C SER A 338 -4.96 17.39 37.97
N THR A 339 -4.16 16.58 38.69
CA THR A 339 -2.99 16.99 39.53
C THR A 339 -2.47 15.80 40.38
N GLN A 340 -1.13 15.76 40.57
CA GLN A 340 -0.32 15.01 41.57
C GLN A 340 -0.09 13.51 41.26
N PHE A 341 1.13 13.02 41.02
CA PHE A 341 2.32 13.08 41.88
C PHE A 341 3.63 12.95 41.09
N LYS A 342 4.55 13.92 41.26
CA LYS A 342 6.01 13.73 41.12
C LYS A 342 6.55 13.59 42.54
N GLN A 343 7.24 12.49 42.83
CA GLN A 343 8.23 12.45 43.91
C GLN A 343 9.52 11.87 43.31
N ALA A 344 10.47 12.77 43.07
CA ALA A 344 11.90 12.48 43.13
C ALA A 344 12.21 12.10 44.58
N GLY A 345 13.03 11.09 44.85
CA GLY A 345 14.48 11.21 44.72
C GLY A 345 15.04 11.57 46.09
N LEU A 346 15.48 10.54 46.82
CA LEU A 346 16.28 10.64 48.04
C LEU A 346 17.62 11.33 47.74
N GLU A 347 18.04 12.21 48.64
CA GLU A 347 19.45 12.48 48.93
C GLU A 347 19.70 12.41 50.45
N HIS A 348 20.73 11.62 50.79
CA HIS A 348 21.64 11.68 51.94
C HIS A 348 21.12 11.86 53.38
N VAL A 349 21.25 10.77 54.17
CA VAL A 349 22.16 10.67 55.34
C VAL A 349 22.84 9.31 55.30
#